data_AF-A0A9E6B721-F1
#
_entry.id   AF-A0A9E6B721-F1
#
_cell.length_a   1.000
_cell.length_b   1.000
_cell.length_c   1.000
_cell.angle_alpha   90.00
_cell.angle_beta   90.00
_cell.angle_gamma   90.00
#
_symmetry.space_group_name_H-M   'P 1'
#
loop_
_entity.id
_entity.type
_entity.pdbx_description
1 polymer ?
#
loop_
_entity_poly.entity_id
_entity_poly.type
_entity_poly.pdbx_seq_one_letter_code
_entity_poly.pdbx_strand_id
1 'polypeptide(L)'
;MYGNRINDAGVLVDSQGVELLATIELNEQGHLIDTETSSLVHRDGWLVDAYGNKIDASGDLIDDSDEVLVGLTLDADGHLVNVEGLLVNREGQVIDDNGNRLDNDVLIDLDGNTVDPAVYDVDVWKNDYDQTAYAAIYYPWLKAKWTDKAIPPSAAIAGAYCQNDSSRGVWKAPANMPLRGGVLPAFKVNDDFQGQYTSGGKALNIIRQFHNGSPVIWGTRTCDDTDSWRYVPVRRLFNSAEKDIQNTMQTMMFEPNSQPTWERIRSAITQYLYKLWQQGALSGSTAEEAFFVEIGKGITMDEADINQGKMIVKVGMAAVRPAEFIILQFTQDVDV
;
A
#
# COMPACT_ATOMS: atom_id res chain seq x y z
N MET A 1 -2.17 32.27 39.38
CA MET A 1 -2.35 32.28 37.92
C MET A 1 -2.85 30.89 37.55
N TYR A 2 -4.10 30.62 37.20
CA TYR A 2 -5.30 31.42 36.95
C TYR A 2 -6.50 30.61 37.47
N GLY A 3 -7.63 31.28 37.68
CA GLY A 3 -8.88 30.61 37.99
C GLY A 3 -9.92 31.66 38.26
N ASN A 4 -10.73 31.95 37.25
CA ASN A 4 -12.00 32.63 37.47
C ASN A 4 -12.77 31.79 38.50
N ARG A 5 -13.40 32.46 39.47
CA ARG A 5 -14.13 31.81 40.56
C ARG A 5 -15.54 32.38 40.63
N ILE A 6 -16.44 31.63 41.26
CA ILE A 6 -17.78 32.11 41.53
C ILE A 6 -17.80 32.77 42.91
N ASN A 7 -18.32 33.99 42.99
CA ASN A 7 -18.53 34.68 44.26
C ASN A 7 -19.84 34.22 44.93
N ASP A 8 -20.11 34.68 46.16
CA ASP A 8 -21.32 34.32 46.91
C ASP A 8 -22.64 34.76 46.25
N ALA A 9 -22.57 35.63 45.23
CA ALA A 9 -23.69 36.08 44.42
C ALA A 9 -23.91 35.25 43.15
N GLY A 10 -23.11 34.21 42.90
CA GLY A 10 -23.25 33.35 41.72
C GLY A 10 -22.61 33.89 40.44
N VAL A 11 -21.80 34.96 40.55
CA VAL A 11 -21.21 35.67 39.41
C VAL A 11 -19.75 35.25 39.19
N LEU A 12 -19.33 35.16 37.92
CA LEU A 12 -17.96 34.85 37.53
C LEU A 12 -17.03 36.04 37.77
N VAL A 13 -16.08 35.89 38.69
CA VAL A 13 -15.10 36.92 39.06
C VAL A 13 -13.67 36.43 38.85
N ASP A 14 -12.74 37.35 38.61
CA ASP A 14 -11.33 37.07 38.50
C ASP A 14 -10.68 36.75 39.87
N SER A 15 -9.37 36.52 39.86
CA SER A 15 -8.59 36.24 41.08
C SER A 15 -8.60 37.37 42.12
N GLN A 16 -8.94 38.60 41.72
CA GLN A 16 -9.06 39.78 42.58
C GLN A 16 -10.51 40.06 43.00
N GLY A 17 -11.48 39.27 42.53
CA GLY A 17 -12.91 39.45 42.83
C GLY A 17 -13.60 40.46 41.93
N VAL A 18 -12.99 40.86 40.81
CA VAL A 18 -13.60 41.73 39.80
C VAL A 18 -14.48 40.87 38.89
N GLU A 19 -15.71 41.31 38.68
CA GLU A 19 -16.65 40.68 37.74
C GLU A 19 -16.10 40.69 36.32
N LEU A 20 -16.07 39.50 35.70
CA LEU A 20 -15.45 39.31 34.39
C LEU A 20 -16.45 39.49 33.25
N LEU A 21 -17.69 39.03 33.43
CA LEU A 21 -18.75 39.03 32.41
C LEU A 21 -20.10 39.24 33.10
N ALA A 22 -20.72 40.42 32.88
CA ALA A 22 -21.93 40.85 33.57
C ALA A 22 -23.20 40.04 33.22
N THR A 23 -23.12 39.20 32.20
CA THR A 23 -24.22 38.36 31.73
C THR A 23 -24.13 36.93 32.23
N ILE A 24 -23.10 36.54 33.01
CA ILE A 24 -22.89 35.15 33.40
C ILE A 24 -23.23 34.89 34.87
N GLU A 25 -24.18 33.98 35.09
CA GLU A 25 -24.68 33.59 36.41
C GLU A 25 -24.77 32.06 36.56
N LEU A 26 -24.90 31.58 37.80
CA LEU A 26 -25.26 30.19 38.08
C LEU A 26 -26.78 29.98 38.00
N ASN A 27 -27.20 28.98 37.24
CA ASN A 27 -28.59 28.52 37.25
C ASN A 27 -28.92 27.71 38.52
N GLU A 28 -30.19 27.33 38.71
CA GLU A 28 -30.66 26.56 39.88
C GLU A 28 -29.98 25.18 40.03
N GLN A 29 -29.34 24.67 38.97
CA GLN A 29 -28.63 23.39 38.94
C GLN A 29 -27.13 23.57 39.20
N GLY A 30 -26.65 24.80 39.36
CA GLY A 30 -25.24 25.12 39.61
C GLY A 30 -24.37 25.14 38.35
N HIS A 31 -24.96 25.27 37.16
CA HIS A 31 -24.22 25.48 35.91
C HIS A 31 -24.10 26.96 35.59
N LEU A 32 -22.96 27.37 35.02
CA LEU A 32 -22.78 28.72 34.50
C LEU A 32 -23.58 28.88 33.21
N ILE A 33 -24.36 29.95 33.13
CA ILE A 33 -25.16 30.30 31.98
C ILE A 33 -24.93 31.74 31.58
N ASP A 34 -24.97 32.01 30.28
CA ASP A 34 -25.16 33.36 29.78
C ASP A 34 -26.66 33.69 29.87
N THR A 35 -27.00 34.72 30.66
CA THR A 35 -28.37 35.14 30.95
C THR A 35 -29.09 35.79 29.77
N GLU A 36 -28.37 36.27 28.76
CA GLU A 36 -28.98 36.84 27.54
C GLU A 36 -29.36 35.74 26.55
N THR A 37 -28.53 34.71 26.42
CA THR A 37 -28.73 33.64 25.42
C THR A 37 -29.27 32.34 26.02
N SER A 38 -29.26 32.20 27.34
CA SER A 38 -29.53 30.96 28.09
C SER A 38 -28.59 29.79 27.75
N SER A 39 -27.45 30.07 27.11
CA SER A 39 -26.43 29.06 26.76
C SER A 39 -25.59 28.68 27.97
N LEU A 40 -25.14 27.43 28.04
CA LEU A 40 -24.21 26.97 29.08
C LEU A 40 -22.81 27.52 28.79
N VAL A 41 -22.08 27.86 29.85
CA VAL A 41 -20.74 28.47 29.77
C VAL A 41 -19.76 27.68 30.62
N HIS A 42 -18.57 27.43 30.09
CA HIS A 42 -17.47 26.88 30.88
C HIS A 42 -16.88 27.96 31.81
N ARG A 43 -16.27 27.56 32.93
CA ARG A 43 -15.60 28.47 33.89
C ARG A 43 -14.54 29.40 33.28
N ASP A 44 -14.00 29.01 32.14
CA ASP A 44 -12.96 29.75 31.43
C ASP A 44 -13.56 30.69 30.35
N GLY A 45 -14.90 30.73 30.21
CA GLY A 45 -15.63 31.76 29.47
C GLY A 45 -16.15 31.37 28.08
N TRP A 46 -15.92 30.15 27.60
CA TRP A 46 -16.44 29.67 26.32
C TRP A 46 -17.79 28.96 26.45
N LEU A 47 -18.58 28.97 25.37
CA LEU A 47 -19.88 28.28 25.31
C LEU A 47 -19.70 26.77 25.31
N VAL A 48 -20.62 26.07 25.96
CA VAL A 48 -20.68 24.60 25.94
C VAL A 48 -22.09 24.09 25.68
N ASP A 49 -22.18 22.87 25.15
CA ASP A 49 -23.44 22.15 25.06
C ASP A 49 -23.85 21.51 26.41
N ALA A 50 -24.96 20.76 26.40
CA ALA A 50 -25.46 20.05 27.59
C ALA A 50 -24.53 18.95 28.12
N TYR A 51 -23.53 18.54 27.34
CA TYR A 51 -22.56 17.50 27.66
C TYR A 51 -21.17 18.08 28.00
N GLY A 52 -21.00 19.40 27.95
CA GLY A 52 -19.76 20.10 28.26
C GLY A 52 -18.76 20.18 27.10
N ASN A 53 -19.19 19.95 25.86
CA ASN A 53 -18.37 20.16 24.67
C ASN A 53 -18.40 21.62 24.24
N LYS A 54 -17.28 22.14 23.74
CA LYS A 54 -17.14 23.53 23.30
C LYS A 54 -17.90 23.75 21.99
N ILE A 55 -18.68 24.84 21.94
CA ILE A 55 -19.49 25.21 20.77
C ILE A 55 -19.26 26.66 20.36
N ASP A 56 -19.52 26.97 19.10
CA ASP A 56 -19.58 28.35 18.61
C ASP A 56 -20.94 29.02 18.95
N ALA A 57 -21.11 30.28 18.55
CA ALA A 57 -22.36 31.01 18.75
C ALA A 57 -23.56 30.47 17.94
N SER A 58 -23.30 29.64 16.93
CA SER A 58 -24.32 28.96 16.10
C SER A 58 -24.77 27.63 16.74
N GLY A 59 -24.02 27.12 17.71
CA GLY A 59 -24.22 25.81 18.33
C GLY A 59 -23.44 24.68 17.68
N ASP A 60 -22.52 24.98 16.75
CA ASP A 60 -21.66 24.00 16.11
C ASP A 60 -20.49 23.61 17.03
N LEU A 61 -20.11 22.34 17.03
CA LEU A 61 -18.97 21.85 17.81
C LEU A 61 -17.66 22.44 17.26
N ILE A 62 -16.81 22.94 18.16
CA ILE A 62 -15.52 23.54 17.80
C ILE A 62 -14.36 22.93 18.61
N ASP A 63 -13.16 23.00 18.07
CA ASP A 63 -11.94 22.53 18.73
C ASP A 63 -11.33 23.59 19.68
N ASP A 64 -10.20 23.22 20.31
CA ASP A 64 -9.46 24.12 21.21
C ASP A 64 -8.84 25.34 20.49
N SER A 65 -8.75 25.30 19.15
CA SER A 65 -8.29 26.40 18.29
C SER A 65 -9.44 27.26 17.74
N ASP A 66 -10.68 27.03 18.19
CA ASP A 66 -11.91 27.69 17.72
C ASP A 66 -12.33 27.36 16.27
N GLU A 67 -11.86 26.24 15.71
CA GLU A 67 -12.26 25.77 14.37
C GLU A 67 -13.45 24.80 14.43
N VAL A 68 -14.38 24.91 13.47
CA VAL A 68 -15.59 24.06 13.41
C VAL A 68 -15.26 22.61 13.05
N LEU A 69 -15.75 21.69 13.87
CA LEU A 69 -15.62 20.24 13.69
C LEU A 69 -16.67 19.72 12.70
N VAL A 70 -16.44 19.97 11.40
CA VAL A 70 -17.35 19.58 10.32
C VAL A 70 -17.49 18.05 10.21
N GLY A 71 -18.73 17.56 10.22
CA GLY A 71 -19.04 16.14 10.03
C GLY A 71 -19.00 15.28 11.30
N LEU A 72 -18.88 15.90 12.47
CA LEU A 72 -19.07 15.26 13.77
C LEU A 72 -20.43 15.64 14.36
N THR A 73 -21.04 14.70 15.08
CA THR A 73 -22.28 14.90 15.83
C THR A 73 -22.20 14.17 17.17
N LEU A 74 -23.24 14.26 17.99
CA LEU A 74 -23.35 13.53 19.25
C LEU A 74 -24.36 12.40 19.13
N ASP A 75 -24.04 11.25 19.72
CA ASP A 75 -25.01 10.17 19.89
C ASP A 75 -26.00 10.47 21.04
N ALA A 76 -26.93 9.53 21.29
CA ALA A 76 -27.95 9.68 22.33
C ALA A 76 -27.38 9.71 23.76
N ASP A 77 -26.15 9.23 23.94
CA ASP A 77 -25.45 9.16 25.23
C ASP A 77 -24.46 10.33 25.39
N GLY A 78 -24.35 11.21 24.39
CA GLY A 78 -23.52 12.42 24.41
C GLY A 78 -22.08 12.21 23.94
N HIS A 79 -21.76 11.08 23.28
CA HIS A 79 -20.43 10.86 22.71
C HIS A 79 -20.29 11.46 21.31
N LEU A 80 -19.10 11.99 21.00
CA LEU A 80 -18.75 12.43 19.65
C LEU A 80 -18.74 11.24 18.69
N VAL A 81 -19.48 11.36 17.59
CA VAL A 81 -19.51 10.37 16.52
C VAL A 81 -19.32 11.03 15.15
N ASN A 82 -18.72 10.32 14.20
CA ASN A 82 -18.62 10.78 12.82
C ASN A 82 -19.92 10.52 12.02
N VAL A 83 -19.95 10.92 10.74
CA VAL A 83 -21.08 10.69 9.82
C VAL A 83 -21.47 9.21 9.65
N GLU A 84 -20.59 8.28 10.01
CA GLU A 84 -20.84 6.82 9.96
C GLU A 84 -21.35 6.27 11.31
N GLY A 85 -21.45 7.11 12.35
CA GLY A 85 -21.89 6.73 13.69
C GLY A 85 -20.82 6.07 14.57
N LEU A 86 -19.53 6.23 14.22
CA LEU A 86 -18.41 5.70 15.02
C LEU A 86 -17.95 6.71 16.06
N LEU A 87 -17.60 6.25 17.27
CA LEU A 87 -17.07 7.10 18.36
C LEU A 87 -15.77 7.79 17.96
N VAL A 88 -15.60 9.05 18.35
CA VAL A 88 -14.48 9.92 18.01
C VAL A 88 -13.98 10.64 19.28
N ASN A 89 -12.67 10.83 19.43
CA ASN A 89 -12.12 11.69 20.48
C ASN A 89 -12.22 13.18 20.11
N ARG A 90 -11.83 14.07 21.02
CA ARG A 90 -11.91 15.53 20.83
C ARG A 90 -10.99 16.04 19.73
N GLU A 91 -9.97 15.26 19.39
CA GLU A 91 -9.03 15.52 18.29
C GLU A 91 -9.54 14.99 16.93
N GLY A 92 -10.78 14.48 16.84
CA GLY A 92 -11.38 14.02 15.58
C GLY A 92 -11.02 12.59 15.16
N GLN A 93 -10.46 11.79 16.06
CA GLN A 93 -9.88 10.46 15.78
C GLN A 93 -10.80 9.35 16.31
N VAL A 94 -11.05 8.30 15.51
CA VAL A 94 -12.00 7.23 15.87
C VAL A 94 -11.49 6.42 17.07
N ILE A 95 -12.36 6.12 18.04
CA ILE A 95 -12.06 5.40 19.30
C ILE A 95 -13.07 4.26 19.57
N ASP A 96 -12.71 3.30 20.44
CA ASP A 96 -13.61 2.26 20.95
C ASP A 96 -14.33 2.74 22.21
N ASP A 97 -15.25 1.92 22.71
CA ASP A 97 -16.02 2.20 23.94
C ASP A 97 -15.14 2.36 25.20
N ASN A 98 -13.86 1.97 25.15
CA ASN A 98 -12.90 2.13 26.24
C ASN A 98 -11.98 3.35 26.05
N GLY A 99 -12.18 4.16 25.00
CA GLY A 99 -11.36 5.31 24.67
C GLY A 99 -10.05 4.98 23.94
N ASN A 100 -9.84 3.73 23.51
CA ASN A 100 -8.69 3.37 22.70
C ASN A 100 -8.94 3.78 21.25
N ARG A 101 -7.93 4.31 20.58
CA ARG A 101 -8.01 4.66 19.15
C ARG A 101 -8.40 3.43 18.32
N LEU A 102 -9.53 3.49 17.62
CA LEU A 102 -9.97 2.54 16.60
C LEU A 102 -9.47 2.89 15.21
N ASP A 103 -8.88 4.09 15.03
CA ASP A 103 -8.18 4.46 13.80
C ASP A 103 -6.90 3.63 13.68
N ASN A 104 -7.10 2.37 13.29
CA ASN A 104 -6.11 1.31 13.22
C ASN A 104 -5.26 1.41 11.95
N ASP A 105 -4.76 2.61 11.63
CA ASP A 105 -3.67 2.79 10.69
C ASP A 105 -2.37 2.85 11.51
N VAL A 106 -2.01 1.69 12.07
CA VAL A 106 -0.72 1.54 12.73
C VAL A 106 0.33 1.46 11.63
N LEU A 107 1.17 2.49 11.50
CA LEU A 107 2.31 2.41 10.59
C LEU A 107 3.27 1.38 11.18
N ILE A 108 3.47 0.30 10.44
CA ILE A 108 4.42 -0.76 10.77
C ILE A 108 5.53 -0.67 9.74
N ASP A 109 6.75 -0.41 10.18
CA ASP A 109 7.91 -0.36 9.29
C ASP A 109 8.17 -1.73 8.62
N LEU A 110 9.16 -1.80 7.72
CA LEU A 110 9.44 -3.06 7.03
C LEU A 110 9.96 -4.17 7.95
N ASP A 111 10.49 -3.82 9.13
CA ASP A 111 10.99 -4.77 10.13
C ASP A 111 9.91 -5.27 11.10
N GLY A 112 8.71 -4.68 11.06
CA GLY A 112 7.58 -5.07 11.88
C GLY A 112 7.41 -4.23 13.15
N ASN A 113 8.10 -3.10 13.26
CA ASN A 113 7.97 -2.19 14.39
C ASN A 113 6.86 -1.18 14.13
N THR A 114 6.02 -0.95 15.14
CA THR A 114 5.09 0.18 15.14
C THR A 114 5.88 1.49 15.21
N VAL A 115 5.63 2.39 14.27
CA VAL A 115 6.30 3.70 14.18
C VAL A 115 5.27 4.82 14.06
N ASP A 116 5.65 6.02 14.53
CA ASP A 116 4.83 7.21 14.39
C ASP A 116 4.94 7.77 12.95
N PRO A 117 3.85 7.81 12.16
CA PRO A 117 3.87 8.37 10.82
C PRO A 117 4.32 9.83 10.75
N ALA A 118 4.22 10.60 11.84
CA ALA A 118 4.68 12.00 11.88
C ALA A 118 6.22 12.14 11.93
N VAL A 119 6.94 11.06 12.30
CA VAL A 119 8.39 11.06 12.55
C VAL A 119 9.13 10.01 11.71
N TYR A 120 8.42 9.05 11.11
CA TYR A 120 9.03 8.00 10.30
C TYR A 120 9.53 8.54 8.96
N ASP A 121 10.86 8.63 8.82
CA ASP A 121 11.51 8.82 7.51
C ASP A 121 11.43 7.51 6.72
N VAL A 122 10.40 7.45 5.88
CA VAL A 122 10.11 6.31 5.03
C VAL A 122 11.12 6.18 3.86
N ASP A 123 12.18 6.98 3.75
CA ASP A 123 13.28 6.69 2.80
C ASP A 123 14.41 5.90 3.46
N VAL A 124 14.45 5.79 4.80
CA VAL A 124 15.47 5.04 5.53
C VAL A 124 15.54 3.59 5.06
N TRP A 125 14.38 2.96 4.80
CA TRP A 125 14.35 1.57 4.35
C TRP A 125 15.09 1.34 3.04
N LYS A 126 15.21 2.35 2.16
CA LYS A 126 15.95 2.17 0.91
C LYS A 126 17.41 1.82 1.17
N ASN A 127 17.99 2.19 2.30
CA ASN A 127 19.37 1.82 2.66
C ASN A 127 19.49 0.40 3.21
N ASP A 128 18.40 -0.17 3.75
CA ASP A 128 18.41 -1.48 4.41
C ASP A 128 18.30 -2.65 3.43
N TYR A 129 17.79 -2.39 2.21
CA TYR A 129 17.58 -3.42 1.19
C TYR A 129 18.48 -3.23 -0.01
N ASP A 130 19.11 -4.30 -0.51
CA ASP A 130 19.96 -4.22 -1.70
C ASP A 130 19.16 -3.89 -2.98
N GLN A 131 19.81 -3.17 -3.91
CA GLN A 131 19.25 -2.99 -5.25
C GLN A 131 19.45 -4.29 -6.06
N THR A 132 18.36 -4.98 -6.36
CA THR A 132 18.43 -6.28 -7.05
C THR A 132 17.14 -6.61 -7.80
N ALA A 133 17.29 -7.20 -8.98
CA ALA A 133 16.19 -7.71 -9.78
C ALA A 133 15.44 -8.88 -9.12
N TYR A 134 16.04 -9.52 -8.11
CA TYR A 134 15.53 -10.76 -7.51
C TYR A 134 14.71 -10.54 -6.22
N ALA A 135 14.55 -9.29 -5.80
CA ALA A 135 13.74 -8.93 -4.65
C ALA A 135 12.55 -8.05 -5.06
N ALA A 136 11.48 -8.14 -4.28
CA ALA A 136 10.34 -7.25 -4.34
C ALA A 136 9.84 -7.02 -2.92
N ILE A 137 9.65 -5.76 -2.55
CA ILE A 137 9.24 -5.35 -1.20
C ILE A 137 7.75 -5.02 -1.25
N TYR A 138 7.01 -5.45 -0.23
CA TYR A 138 5.57 -5.25 -0.13
C TYR A 138 5.21 -4.57 1.19
N TYR A 139 4.33 -3.58 1.11
CA TYR A 139 3.85 -2.79 2.23
C TYR A 139 2.34 -2.55 2.07
N PRO A 140 1.57 -2.38 3.15
CA PRO A 140 1.96 -2.53 4.56
C PRO A 140 1.99 -3.99 5.03
N TRP A 141 2.43 -4.18 6.26
CA TRP A 141 2.07 -5.35 7.05
C TRP A 141 0.55 -5.51 7.10
N LEU A 142 0.10 -6.74 7.37
CA LEU A 142 -1.30 -7.10 7.35
C LEU A 142 -1.83 -7.33 8.76
N LYS A 143 -3.14 -7.17 8.94
CA LYS A 143 -3.89 -7.51 10.16
C LYS A 143 -5.03 -8.46 9.82
N ALA A 144 -5.49 -9.24 10.79
CA ALA A 144 -6.62 -10.13 10.60
C ALA A 144 -7.39 -10.36 11.91
N LYS A 145 -8.71 -10.58 11.84
CA LYS A 145 -9.56 -10.75 13.03
C LYS A 145 -9.18 -11.94 13.92
N TRP A 146 -8.46 -12.91 13.37
CA TRP A 146 -8.09 -14.15 14.05
C TRP A 146 -6.73 -14.07 14.74
N THR A 147 -6.03 -12.93 14.70
CA THR A 147 -4.76 -12.72 15.38
C THR A 147 -4.56 -11.25 15.74
N ASP A 148 -4.09 -10.98 16.95
CA ASP A 148 -3.71 -9.63 17.37
C ASP A 148 -2.31 -9.24 16.90
N LYS A 149 -1.54 -10.20 16.37
CA LYS A 149 -0.21 -9.93 15.79
C LYS A 149 -0.32 -9.46 14.35
N ALA A 150 0.48 -8.44 14.03
CA ALA A 150 0.72 -8.06 12.65
C ALA A 150 1.36 -9.21 11.85
N ILE A 151 0.95 -9.33 10.59
CA ILE A 151 1.34 -10.42 9.69
C ILE A 151 2.25 -9.82 8.62
N PRO A 152 3.48 -10.33 8.44
CA PRO A 152 4.35 -9.88 7.37
C PRO A 152 3.70 -10.20 6.01
N PRO A 153 3.68 -9.25 5.05
CA PRO A 153 2.91 -9.40 3.83
C PRO A 153 3.49 -10.48 2.90
N SER A 154 4.78 -10.79 3.03
CA SER A 154 5.51 -11.75 2.18
C SER A 154 4.82 -13.12 2.08
N ALA A 155 4.25 -13.63 3.17
CA ALA A 155 3.54 -14.91 3.18
C ALA A 155 2.25 -14.87 2.35
N ALA A 156 1.47 -13.79 2.46
CA ALA A 156 0.26 -13.60 1.67
C ALA A 156 0.58 -13.42 0.17
N ILE A 157 1.65 -12.67 -0.13
CA ILE A 157 2.13 -12.46 -1.50
C ILE A 157 2.62 -13.76 -2.13
N ALA A 158 3.33 -14.61 -1.39
CA ALA A 158 3.76 -15.92 -1.89
C ALA A 158 2.56 -16.79 -2.31
N GLY A 159 1.49 -16.79 -1.50
CA GLY A 159 0.23 -17.46 -1.85
C GLY A 159 -0.42 -16.87 -3.10
N ALA A 160 -0.44 -15.54 -3.22
CA ALA A 160 -0.96 -14.84 -4.40
C ALA A 160 -0.16 -15.17 -5.67
N TYR A 161 1.17 -15.30 -5.58
CA TYR A 161 2.00 -15.74 -6.70
C TYR A 161 1.62 -17.14 -7.18
N CYS A 162 1.49 -18.11 -6.26
CA CYS A 162 1.07 -19.46 -6.62
C CYS A 162 -0.30 -19.47 -7.30
N GLN A 163 -1.24 -18.67 -6.79
CA GLN A 163 -2.57 -18.55 -7.39
C GLN A 163 -2.51 -17.90 -8.78
N ASN A 164 -1.76 -16.82 -8.95
CA ASN A 164 -1.61 -16.11 -10.22
C ASN A 164 -0.99 -17.01 -11.27
N ASP A 165 0.12 -17.67 -10.95
CA ASP A 165 0.86 -18.46 -11.90
C ASP A 165 0.07 -19.69 -12.36
N SER A 166 -0.65 -20.35 -11.45
CA SER A 166 -1.47 -21.52 -11.78
C SER A 166 -2.69 -21.17 -12.62
N SER A 167 -3.23 -19.95 -12.51
CA SER A 167 -4.45 -19.55 -13.21
C SER A 167 -4.21 -18.73 -14.47
N ARG A 168 -3.12 -17.97 -14.53
CA ARG A 168 -2.84 -16.99 -15.60
C ARG A 168 -1.43 -17.04 -16.18
N GLY A 169 -0.55 -17.87 -15.61
CA GLY A 169 0.85 -17.97 -16.01
C GLY A 169 1.75 -16.94 -15.32
N VAL A 170 3.03 -17.30 -15.19
CA VAL A 170 4.07 -16.52 -14.48
C VAL A 170 4.34 -15.14 -15.12
N TRP A 171 4.06 -15.00 -16.41
CA TRP A 171 4.21 -13.74 -17.17
C TRP A 171 3.14 -12.71 -16.82
N LYS A 172 2.05 -13.10 -16.15
CA LYS A 172 1.04 -12.13 -15.73
C LYS A 172 1.46 -11.47 -14.42
N ALA A 173 1.46 -10.15 -14.40
CA ALA A 173 1.62 -9.38 -13.16
C ALA A 173 0.58 -9.82 -12.10
N PRO A 174 0.99 -10.17 -10.87
CA PRO A 174 0.08 -10.47 -9.76
C PRO A 174 -0.58 -9.22 -9.16
N ALA A 175 -0.70 -8.13 -9.94
CA ALA A 175 -1.41 -6.91 -9.58
C ALA A 175 -2.94 -7.09 -9.71
N ASN A 176 -3.68 -6.31 -8.93
CA ASN A 176 -5.14 -6.35 -8.81
C ASN A 176 -5.69 -7.73 -8.39
N MET A 177 -4.86 -8.54 -7.75
CA MET A 177 -5.27 -9.82 -7.19
C MET A 177 -5.73 -9.61 -5.74
N PRO A 178 -6.95 -10.06 -5.37
CA PRO A 178 -7.41 -9.96 -4.00
C PRO A 178 -6.62 -10.90 -3.10
N LEU A 179 -6.19 -10.40 -1.93
CA LEU A 179 -5.65 -11.23 -0.88
C LEU A 179 -6.77 -12.00 -0.19
N ARG A 180 -6.59 -13.31 -0.08
CA ARG A 180 -7.52 -14.23 0.57
C ARG A 180 -7.11 -14.46 2.02
N GLY A 181 -8.02 -15.03 2.83
CA GLY A 181 -7.73 -15.40 4.23
C GLY A 181 -8.17 -14.39 5.28
N GLY A 182 -9.00 -13.40 4.90
CA GLY A 182 -9.55 -12.43 5.85
C GLY A 182 -8.50 -11.48 6.42
N VAL A 183 -7.43 -11.22 5.65
CA VAL A 183 -6.38 -10.26 5.96
C VAL A 183 -6.77 -8.89 5.40
N LEU A 184 -6.33 -7.83 6.07
CA LEU A 184 -6.49 -6.43 5.68
C LEU A 184 -5.13 -5.70 5.82
N PRO A 185 -4.87 -4.62 5.07
CA PRO A 185 -3.71 -3.76 5.31
C PRO A 185 -3.76 -3.20 6.74
N ALA A 186 -2.64 -3.24 7.47
CA ALA A 186 -2.54 -2.64 8.79
C ALA A 186 -2.51 -1.10 8.73
N PHE A 187 -2.18 -0.54 7.58
CA PHE A 187 -2.11 0.89 7.32
C PHE A 187 -2.72 1.22 5.95
N LYS A 188 -3.67 2.15 5.87
CA LYS A 188 -4.22 2.61 4.60
C LYS A 188 -3.22 3.52 3.89
N VAL A 189 -2.99 3.24 2.62
CA VAL A 189 -2.06 3.99 1.77
C VAL A 189 -2.84 4.77 0.71
N ASN A 190 -2.70 6.09 0.73
CA ASN A 190 -3.24 6.97 -0.30
C ASN A 190 -2.32 7.05 -1.54
N ASP A 191 -2.78 7.70 -2.60
CA ASP A 191 -2.03 7.81 -3.85
C ASP A 191 -0.73 8.64 -3.69
N ASP A 192 -0.75 9.69 -2.86
CA ASP A 192 0.42 10.55 -2.64
C ASP A 192 1.57 9.79 -1.99
N PHE A 193 1.28 9.02 -0.93
CA PHE A 193 2.25 8.14 -0.30
C PHE A 193 2.79 7.13 -1.31
N GLN A 194 1.91 6.48 -2.07
CA GLN A 194 2.35 5.52 -3.09
C GLN A 194 3.27 6.17 -4.14
N GLY A 195 2.95 7.37 -4.62
CA GLY A 195 3.73 8.09 -5.62
C GLY A 195 5.19 8.33 -5.19
N GLN A 196 5.40 8.64 -3.92
CA GLN A 196 6.71 8.86 -3.33
C GLN A 196 7.57 7.58 -3.31
N TYR A 197 6.99 6.43 -2.98
CA TYR A 197 7.75 5.18 -2.76
C TYR A 197 7.76 4.21 -3.93
N THR A 198 6.97 4.47 -4.97
CA THR A 198 7.00 3.65 -6.19
C THR A 198 8.16 4.07 -7.12
N SER A 199 8.78 5.23 -6.88
CA SER A 199 9.82 5.83 -7.72
C SER A 199 11.14 6.09 -6.95
N GLY A 200 12.25 6.30 -7.68
CA GLY A 200 13.54 6.66 -7.09
C GLY A 200 14.45 5.47 -6.75
N GLY A 201 14.59 4.50 -7.67
CA GLY A 201 15.60 3.43 -7.58
C GLY A 201 15.11 2.10 -6.98
N LYS A 202 14.45 2.12 -5.82
CA LYS A 202 13.82 0.92 -5.23
C LYS A 202 12.34 1.18 -5.04
N ALA A 203 11.51 0.34 -5.63
CA ALA A 203 10.07 0.49 -5.57
C ALA A 203 9.48 -0.29 -4.38
N LEU A 204 8.58 0.37 -3.66
CA LEU A 204 7.76 -0.24 -2.63
C LEU A 204 6.40 -0.64 -3.23
N ASN A 205 6.11 -1.93 -3.29
CA ASN A 205 4.83 -2.40 -3.81
C ASN A 205 3.75 -2.28 -2.74
N ILE A 206 2.67 -1.58 -3.06
CA ILE A 206 1.62 -1.31 -2.08
C ILE A 206 0.52 -2.36 -2.15
N ILE A 207 0.00 -2.80 -1.00
CA ILE A 207 -1.24 -3.56 -0.85
C ILE A 207 -2.31 -2.56 -0.42
N ARG A 208 -3.36 -2.42 -1.22
CA ARG A 208 -4.42 -1.44 -0.98
C ARG A 208 -5.77 -2.09 -0.80
N GLN A 209 -6.60 -1.48 0.03
CA GLN A 209 -8.02 -1.79 0.09
C GLN A 209 -8.79 -0.61 -0.45
N PHE A 210 -9.57 -0.86 -1.51
CA PHE A 210 -10.48 0.13 -2.05
C PHE A 210 -11.89 -0.13 -1.49
N HIS A 211 -12.52 0.91 -0.93
CA HIS A 211 -13.87 0.84 -0.35
C HIS A 211 -14.02 -0.30 0.68
N ASN A 212 -15.18 -0.97 0.76
CA ASN A 212 -15.36 -2.19 1.57
C ASN A 212 -14.96 -3.46 0.79
N GLY A 213 -14.06 -3.34 -0.19
CA GLY A 213 -13.60 -4.44 -1.03
C GLY A 213 -12.54 -5.31 -0.37
N SER A 214 -12.15 -6.40 -1.04
CA SER A 214 -10.98 -7.18 -0.62
C SER A 214 -9.69 -6.40 -0.89
N PRO A 215 -8.68 -6.47 -0.01
CA PRO A 215 -7.38 -5.87 -0.30
C PRO A 215 -6.76 -6.50 -1.53
N VAL A 216 -6.09 -5.69 -2.35
CA VAL A 216 -5.45 -6.10 -3.58
C VAL A 216 -3.98 -5.71 -3.60
N ILE A 217 -3.18 -6.52 -4.30
CA ILE A 217 -1.80 -6.17 -4.62
C ILE A 217 -1.83 -5.05 -5.66
N TRP A 218 -1.22 -3.91 -5.34
CA TRP A 218 -1.26 -2.68 -6.15
C TRP A 218 0.13 -2.21 -6.62
N GLY A 219 1.08 -3.14 -6.70
CA GLY A 219 2.41 -2.93 -7.27
C GLY A 219 3.10 -4.25 -7.62
N THR A 220 3.89 -4.27 -8.69
CA THR A 220 4.65 -5.45 -9.14
C THR A 220 6.04 -5.11 -9.65
N ARG A 221 6.69 -4.14 -9.03
CA ARG A 221 8.07 -3.74 -9.30
C ARG A 221 9.06 -4.55 -8.46
N THR A 222 10.25 -4.78 -8.98
CA THR A 222 11.39 -5.35 -8.24
C THR A 222 12.15 -4.24 -7.51
N CYS A 223 13.19 -4.61 -6.78
CA CYS A 223 14.16 -3.67 -6.22
C CYS A 223 15.22 -3.22 -7.25
N ASP A 224 14.94 -3.32 -8.56
CA ASP A 224 15.78 -2.85 -9.65
C ASP A 224 14.99 -1.88 -10.52
N ASP A 225 15.47 -0.65 -10.72
CA ASP A 225 14.80 0.35 -11.55
C ASP A 225 15.25 0.35 -13.02
N THR A 226 16.11 -0.58 -13.42
CA THR A 226 16.50 -0.73 -14.82
C THR A 226 15.32 -1.17 -15.67
N ASP A 227 15.25 -0.65 -16.90
CA ASP A 227 14.19 -0.98 -17.84
C ASP A 227 14.12 -2.48 -18.19
N SER A 228 15.18 -3.25 -17.92
CA SER A 228 15.22 -4.69 -18.19
C SER A 228 14.51 -5.52 -17.12
N TRP A 229 14.67 -5.15 -15.84
CA TRP A 229 14.27 -6.00 -14.72
C TRP A 229 13.31 -5.33 -13.73
N ARG A 230 12.77 -4.16 -14.08
CA ARG A 230 11.82 -3.41 -13.24
C ARG A 230 10.64 -4.21 -12.74
N TYR A 231 10.14 -5.19 -13.50
CA TYR A 231 8.89 -5.88 -13.18
C TYR A 231 9.07 -7.32 -12.72
N VAL A 232 8.41 -7.66 -11.62
CA VAL A 232 8.30 -9.01 -11.07
C VAL A 232 7.89 -10.06 -12.12
N PRO A 233 6.81 -9.89 -12.91
CA PRO A 233 6.41 -10.90 -13.90
C PRO A 233 7.49 -11.14 -14.97
N VAL A 234 8.24 -10.11 -15.36
CA VAL A 234 9.34 -10.24 -16.33
C VAL A 234 10.47 -11.07 -15.72
N ARG A 235 10.97 -10.70 -14.53
CA ARG A 235 12.03 -11.47 -13.86
C ARG A 235 11.63 -12.92 -13.60
N ARG A 236 10.40 -13.16 -13.14
CA ARG A 236 9.90 -14.50 -12.82
C ARG A 236 9.70 -15.35 -14.08
N LEU A 237 9.28 -14.76 -15.20
CA LEU A 237 9.22 -15.45 -16.49
C LEU A 237 10.61 -15.94 -16.92
N PHE A 238 11.63 -15.09 -16.85
CA PHE A 238 13.00 -15.49 -17.17
C PHE A 238 13.53 -16.58 -16.22
N ASN A 239 13.28 -16.46 -14.91
CA ASN A 239 13.67 -17.50 -13.94
C ASN A 239 13.00 -18.85 -14.24
N SER A 240 11.70 -18.85 -14.58
CA SER A 240 10.98 -20.08 -14.92
C SER A 240 11.50 -20.71 -16.20
N ALA A 241 11.66 -19.90 -17.26
CA ALA A 241 12.17 -20.38 -18.54
C ALA A 241 13.60 -20.94 -18.43
N GLU A 242 14.48 -20.25 -17.69
CA GLU A 242 15.83 -20.73 -17.44
C GLU A 242 15.82 -22.08 -16.70
N LYS A 243 15.01 -22.20 -15.64
CA LYS A 243 14.87 -23.44 -14.86
C LYS A 243 14.35 -24.60 -15.72
N ASP A 244 13.32 -24.37 -16.52
CA ASP A 244 12.70 -25.42 -17.35
C ASP A 244 13.63 -25.86 -18.50
N ILE A 245 14.35 -24.91 -19.09
CA ILE A 245 15.39 -25.21 -20.09
C ILE A 245 16.54 -26.00 -19.44
N GLN A 246 17.04 -25.59 -18.28
CA GLN A 246 18.11 -26.31 -17.56
C GLN A 246 17.70 -27.75 -17.23
N ASN A 247 16.48 -27.97 -16.73
CA ASN A 247 15.95 -29.31 -16.46
C ASN A 247 15.90 -30.17 -17.73
N THR A 248 15.53 -29.57 -18.86
CA THR A 248 15.54 -30.26 -20.16
C THR A 248 16.99 -30.62 -20.58
N MET A 249 17.94 -29.71 -20.38
CA MET A 249 19.36 -29.93 -20.73
C MET A 249 20.04 -30.99 -19.89
N GLN A 250 19.61 -31.23 -18.64
CA GLN A 250 20.18 -32.28 -17.80
C GLN A 250 20.12 -33.66 -18.46
N THR A 251 19.08 -33.94 -19.24
CA THR A 251 18.94 -35.21 -19.99
C THR A 251 19.93 -35.36 -21.14
N MET A 252 20.55 -34.26 -21.58
CA MET A 252 21.50 -34.19 -22.69
C MET A 252 22.95 -34.10 -22.21
N MET A 253 23.20 -34.13 -20.89
CA MET A 253 24.55 -34.15 -20.35
C MET A 253 25.29 -35.40 -20.81
N PHE A 254 26.55 -35.23 -21.22
CA PHE A 254 27.43 -36.29 -21.73
C PHE A 254 27.07 -36.87 -23.11
N GLU A 255 26.11 -36.27 -23.83
CA GLU A 255 25.93 -36.56 -25.26
C GLU A 255 27.11 -36.05 -26.09
N PRO A 256 27.41 -36.65 -27.27
CA PRO A 256 28.46 -36.18 -28.15
C PRO A 256 28.25 -34.70 -28.55
N ASN A 257 29.26 -33.84 -28.31
CA ASN A 257 29.22 -32.42 -28.67
C ASN A 257 29.35 -32.23 -30.20
N SER A 258 28.24 -32.42 -30.91
CA SER A 258 28.18 -32.51 -32.37
C SER A 258 26.92 -31.86 -32.94
N GLN A 259 26.93 -31.52 -34.23
CA GLN A 259 25.79 -30.88 -34.91
C GLN A 259 24.44 -31.57 -34.65
N PRO A 260 24.30 -32.92 -34.71
CA PRO A 260 23.02 -33.58 -34.42
C PRO A 260 22.50 -33.30 -32.99
N THR A 261 23.39 -33.24 -32.00
CA THR A 261 23.03 -32.93 -30.60
C THR A 261 22.60 -31.46 -30.48
N TRP A 262 23.32 -30.55 -31.14
CA TRP A 262 22.98 -29.13 -31.16
C TRP A 262 21.59 -28.88 -31.76
N GLU A 263 21.25 -29.58 -32.84
CA GLU A 263 19.95 -29.49 -33.49
C GLU A 263 18.80 -30.00 -32.61
N ARG A 264 19.02 -31.07 -31.86
CA ARG A 264 18.05 -31.58 -30.88
C ARG A 264 17.80 -30.57 -29.77
N ILE A 265 18.88 -29.99 -29.23
CA ILE A 265 18.82 -28.96 -28.18
C ILE A 265 18.09 -27.72 -28.68
N ARG A 266 18.47 -27.20 -29.85
CA ARG A 266 17.82 -26.06 -30.48
C ARG A 266 16.32 -26.31 -30.63
N SER A 267 15.97 -27.45 -31.21
CA SER A 267 14.56 -27.84 -31.44
C SER A 267 13.77 -27.94 -30.14
N ALA A 268 14.35 -28.50 -29.07
CA ALA A 268 13.68 -28.63 -27.77
C ALA A 268 13.39 -27.25 -27.14
N ILE A 269 14.38 -26.35 -27.13
CA ILE A 269 14.20 -24.99 -26.60
C ILE A 269 13.21 -24.20 -27.46
N THR A 270 13.34 -24.26 -28.78
CA THR A 270 12.42 -23.59 -29.71
C THR A 270 10.98 -24.03 -29.48
N GLN A 271 10.72 -25.33 -29.32
CA GLN A 271 9.37 -25.83 -29.05
C GLN A 271 8.82 -25.34 -27.70
N TYR A 272 9.66 -25.26 -26.67
CA TYR A 272 9.27 -24.72 -25.37
C TYR A 272 8.89 -23.22 -25.47
N LEU A 273 9.75 -22.40 -26.06
CA LEU A 273 9.52 -20.96 -26.21
C LEU A 273 8.33 -20.66 -27.13
N TYR A 274 8.13 -21.49 -28.16
CA TYR A 274 6.97 -21.38 -29.04
C TYR A 274 5.65 -21.59 -28.28
N LYS A 275 5.60 -22.55 -27.34
CA LYS A 275 4.42 -22.75 -26.48
C LYS A 275 4.17 -21.54 -25.57
N LEU A 276 5.22 -20.96 -24.99
CA LEU A 276 5.10 -19.74 -24.18
C LEU A 276 4.57 -18.57 -25.00
N TRP A 277 5.07 -18.39 -26.23
CA TRP A 277 4.56 -17.37 -27.15
C TRP A 277 3.09 -17.58 -27.51
N GLN A 278 2.67 -18.81 -27.84
CA GLN A 278 1.26 -19.14 -28.11
C GLN A 278 0.33 -18.86 -26.92
N GLN A 279 0.86 -18.92 -25.69
CA GLN A 279 0.13 -18.61 -24.46
C GLN A 279 0.13 -17.10 -24.14
N GLY A 280 0.76 -16.27 -24.96
CA GLY A 280 0.87 -14.82 -24.77
C GLY A 280 1.89 -14.41 -23.71
N ALA A 281 2.84 -15.28 -23.36
CA ALA A 281 3.91 -14.96 -22.42
C ALA A 281 4.99 -14.06 -23.04
N LEU A 282 5.19 -14.20 -24.35
CA LEU A 282 6.19 -13.48 -25.12
C LEU A 282 5.52 -12.49 -26.07
N SER A 283 6.13 -11.32 -26.23
CA SER A 283 5.69 -10.23 -27.10
C SER A 283 6.27 -10.39 -28.49
N GLY A 284 5.43 -10.35 -29.51
CA GLY A 284 5.84 -10.43 -30.92
C GLY A 284 4.67 -10.89 -31.78
N SER A 285 4.52 -10.28 -32.96
CA SER A 285 3.50 -10.69 -33.92
C SER A 285 3.83 -12.03 -34.58
N THR A 286 5.12 -12.36 -34.64
CA THR A 286 5.65 -13.66 -35.06
C THR A 286 6.54 -14.28 -33.97
N ALA A 287 6.82 -15.58 -34.09
CA ALA A 287 7.72 -16.27 -33.16
C ALA A 287 9.14 -15.72 -33.22
N GLU A 288 9.60 -15.30 -34.41
CA GLU A 288 10.95 -14.76 -34.66
C GLU A 288 11.15 -13.38 -34.03
N GLU A 289 10.07 -12.59 -33.86
CA GLU A 289 10.10 -11.34 -33.08
C GLU A 289 10.12 -11.61 -31.57
N ALA A 290 9.51 -12.72 -31.14
CA ALA A 290 9.30 -13.04 -29.74
C ALA A 290 10.51 -13.72 -29.07
N PHE A 291 11.26 -14.55 -29.80
CA PHE A 291 12.42 -15.24 -29.27
C PHE A 291 13.40 -15.71 -30.36
N PHE A 292 14.63 -16.01 -29.94
CA PHE A 292 15.60 -16.71 -30.79
C PHE A 292 16.38 -17.75 -29.98
N VAL A 293 16.88 -18.78 -30.69
CA VAL A 293 17.76 -19.82 -30.13
C VAL A 293 18.91 -20.05 -31.10
N GLU A 294 20.13 -19.72 -30.66
CA GLU A 294 21.35 -19.87 -31.44
C GLU A 294 22.25 -20.94 -30.79
N ILE A 295 22.75 -21.85 -31.62
CA ILE A 295 23.77 -22.83 -31.27
C ILE A 295 24.53 -23.24 -32.54
N GLY A 296 25.86 -23.24 -32.47
CA GLY A 296 26.69 -23.81 -33.55
C GLY A 296 28.12 -23.28 -33.59
N LYS A 297 28.99 -24.03 -34.27
CA LYS A 297 30.37 -23.61 -34.57
C LYS A 297 30.35 -22.40 -35.51
N GLY A 298 31.02 -21.32 -35.12
CA GLY A 298 31.03 -20.05 -35.84
C GLY A 298 29.79 -19.17 -35.60
N ILE A 299 28.86 -19.60 -34.73
CA ILE A 299 27.69 -18.81 -34.30
C ILE A 299 27.82 -18.48 -32.82
N THR A 300 27.86 -19.50 -31.97
CA THR A 300 27.96 -19.36 -30.50
C THR A 300 29.23 -19.96 -29.91
N MET A 301 29.93 -20.80 -30.66
CA MET A 301 31.14 -21.52 -30.22
C MET A 301 32.24 -21.43 -31.27
N ASP A 302 33.49 -21.46 -30.81
CA ASP A 302 34.65 -21.71 -31.66
C ASP A 302 35.15 -23.18 -31.53
N GLU A 303 36.28 -23.48 -32.18
CA GLU A 303 36.88 -24.82 -32.10
C GLU A 303 37.50 -25.13 -30.74
N ALA A 304 37.99 -24.12 -30.02
CA ALA A 304 38.56 -24.28 -28.69
C ALA A 304 37.47 -24.62 -27.67
N ASP A 305 36.30 -24.00 -27.77
CA ASP A 305 35.13 -24.31 -26.94
C ASP A 305 34.72 -25.78 -27.09
N ILE A 306 34.61 -26.26 -28.33
CA ILE A 306 34.23 -27.64 -28.63
C ILE A 306 35.28 -28.62 -28.08
N ASN A 307 36.56 -28.34 -28.29
CA ASN A 307 37.66 -29.18 -27.80
C ASN A 307 37.74 -29.20 -26.26
N GLN A 308 37.29 -28.15 -25.59
CA GLN A 308 37.15 -28.09 -24.13
C GLN A 308 35.85 -28.74 -23.63
N GLY A 309 35.03 -29.30 -24.53
CA GLY A 309 33.75 -29.93 -24.18
C GLY A 309 32.64 -28.94 -23.83
N LYS A 310 32.78 -27.66 -24.18
CA LYS A 310 31.76 -26.63 -23.96
C LYS A 310 30.71 -26.66 -25.06
N MET A 311 29.46 -26.48 -24.66
CA MET A 311 28.35 -26.25 -25.56
C MET A 311 27.64 -24.97 -25.15
N ILE A 312 27.69 -23.95 -26.01
CA ILE A 312 27.17 -22.61 -25.71
C ILE A 312 25.88 -22.41 -26.51
N VAL A 313 24.77 -22.27 -25.79
CA VAL A 313 23.46 -21.92 -26.34
C VAL A 313 23.15 -20.47 -25.98
N LYS A 314 22.72 -19.67 -26.96
CA LYS A 314 22.25 -18.31 -26.71
C LYS A 314 20.74 -18.26 -26.95
N VAL A 315 20.01 -17.78 -25.95
CA VAL A 315 18.55 -17.67 -25.98
C VAL A 315 18.17 -16.22 -25.70
N GLY A 316 17.33 -15.65 -26.56
CA GLY A 316 16.70 -14.35 -26.31
C GLY A 316 15.19 -14.49 -26.25
N MET A 317 14.55 -13.70 -25.39
CA MET A 317 13.10 -13.68 -25.20
C MET A 317 12.62 -12.24 -25.04
N ALA A 318 11.51 -11.89 -25.68
CA ALA A 318 10.82 -10.62 -25.51
C ALA A 318 9.63 -10.82 -24.56
N ALA A 319 9.81 -10.51 -23.27
CA ALA A 319 8.73 -10.64 -22.28
C ALA A 319 7.67 -9.54 -22.45
N VAL A 320 6.40 -9.89 -22.19
CA VAL A 320 5.30 -8.90 -22.10
C VAL A 320 5.46 -8.06 -20.82
N ARG A 321 5.31 -6.74 -20.95
CA ARG A 321 5.35 -5.80 -19.82
C ARG A 321 3.92 -5.46 -19.36
N PRO A 322 3.68 -5.28 -18.05
CA PRO A 322 2.36 -4.85 -17.56
C PRO A 322 2.09 -3.39 -17.94
N ALA A 323 0.83 -3.07 -18.26
CA ALA A 323 0.36 -1.69 -18.35
C ALA A 323 0.13 -1.15 -16.94
N GLU A 324 1.10 -0.40 -16.41
CA GLU A 324 1.06 0.17 -15.06
C GLU A 324 0.22 1.45 -14.98
N PHE A 325 0.22 2.26 -16.05
CA PHE A 325 -0.52 3.51 -16.12
C PHE A 325 -1.51 3.48 -17.28
N ILE A 326 -2.76 3.87 -17.02
CA ILE A 326 -3.78 4.08 -18.05
C ILE A 326 -4.15 5.56 -18.00
N ILE A 327 -3.79 6.29 -19.06
CA ILE A 327 -4.07 7.73 -19.18
C ILE A 327 -5.31 7.88 -20.06
N LEU A 328 -6.41 8.36 -19.47
CA LEU A 328 -7.62 8.69 -20.21
C LEU A 328 -7.58 10.17 -20.61
N GLN A 329 -7.65 10.43 -21.91
CA GLN A 329 -7.71 11.79 -22.46
C GLN A 329 -9.12 12.03 -22.98
N PHE A 330 -9.84 12.96 -22.37
CA PHE A 330 -11.19 13.34 -22.78
C PHE A 330 -11.12 14.63 -23.59
N THR A 331 -11.72 14.62 -24.78
CA THR A 331 -11.96 15.81 -25.59
C THR A 331 -13.46 15.93 -25.87
N GLN A 332 -13.97 17.17 -25.88
CA GLN A 332 -15.31 17.46 -26.37
C GLN A 332 -15.32 17.69 -27.89
N ASP A 333 -14.15 17.97 -28.47
CA ASP A 333 -13.98 18.11 -29.91
C ASP A 333 -13.94 16.73 -30.56
N VAL A 334 -14.96 16.42 -31.35
CA VAL A 334 -15.15 15.11 -32.00
C VAL A 334 -14.54 15.11 -33.41
N ASP A 335 -14.13 16.27 -33.91
CA ASP A 335 -13.55 16.41 -35.24
C ASP A 335 -12.02 16.28 -35.17
N VAL A 336 -11.51 15.05 -35.19
CA VAL A 336 -10.07 14.72 -35.35
C VAL A 336 -9.84 13.87 -36.59
#